data_AF-A0A062VLP1-F1
#
_entry.id   AF-A0A062VLP1-F1
#
_cell.length_a   1.000
_cell.length_b   1.000
_cell.length_c   1.000
_cell.angle_alpha   90.00
_cell.angle_beta   90.00
_cell.angle_gamma   90.00
#
_symmetry.space_group_name_H-M   'P 1'
#
loop_
_entity.id
_entity.type
_entity.pdbx_description
1 polymer ?
#
loop_
_entity_poly.entity_id
_entity_poly.type
_entity_poly.pdbx_seq_one_letter_code
_entity_poly.pdbx_strand_id
1 'polypeptide(L)'
;MTDLIQTPGELFIPVTVEVKPAFSLKELVSEFPDRQTDWTIPEAFLCLVLSAALADGRMAQQESEELIALAHRSRVLRNLDPNELAAINRTALKRRADRPEWQAEACRALPHDMHLSVFLHCLDLCLADGVMVPAEAEYLETLLANLSITPEDARQAAHILSVKNRY
;
A
#
# COMPACT_ATOMS: atom_id res chain seq x y z
N MET A 1 38.16 19.77 60.60
CA MET A 1 38.44 20.68 59.46
C MET A 1 38.48 19.83 58.22
N THR A 2 37.54 20.08 57.32
CA THR A 2 37.25 19.33 56.11
C THR A 2 38.16 19.85 55.01
N ASP A 3 39.19 19.10 54.63
CA ASP A 3 39.98 19.41 53.45
C ASP A 3 39.38 18.72 52.23
N LEU A 4 38.65 19.53 51.46
CA LEU A 4 38.15 19.21 50.13
C LEU A 4 39.33 19.16 49.16
N ILE A 5 39.68 17.97 48.68
CA ILE A 5 40.61 17.83 47.55
C ILE A 5 39.85 18.21 46.28
N GLN A 6 40.17 19.38 45.73
CA GLN A 6 39.75 19.80 44.40
C GLN A 6 40.60 19.06 43.36
N THR A 7 40.00 18.09 42.67
CA THR A 7 40.61 17.47 41.49
C THR A 7 40.34 18.38 40.28
N PRO A 8 41.36 18.77 39.49
CA PRO A 8 41.15 19.54 38.27
C PRO A 8 40.35 18.71 37.26
N GLY A 9 39.28 19.30 36.74
CA GLY A 9 38.43 18.70 35.73
C GLY A 9 39.14 18.59 34.39
N GLU A 10 39.41 17.35 33.97
CA GLU A 10 39.50 16.99 32.56
C GLU A 10 38.61 15.75 32.35
N LEU A 11 37.48 15.95 31.67
CA LEU A 11 36.38 15.00 31.55
C LEU A 11 36.38 14.22 30.22
N PHE A 12 37.37 14.48 29.34
CA PHE A 12 37.37 13.95 27.97
C PHE A 12 38.74 13.41 27.57
N ILE A 13 38.78 12.09 27.33
CA ILE A 13 39.88 11.37 26.68
C ILE A 13 39.61 11.41 25.17
N PRO A 14 40.61 11.56 24.28
CA PRO A 14 40.37 11.50 22.84
C PRO A 14 39.86 10.12 22.47
N VAL A 15 38.60 10.04 22.05
CA VAL A 15 38.06 8.84 21.41
C VAL A 15 38.59 8.84 19.98
N THR A 16 39.43 7.88 19.62
CA THR A 16 39.64 7.50 18.21
C THR A 16 38.32 6.94 17.70
N VAL A 17 37.51 7.81 17.12
CA VAL A 17 36.29 7.42 16.42
C VAL A 17 36.72 6.73 15.14
N GLU A 18 36.47 5.42 15.02
CA GLU A 18 36.39 4.79 13.71
C GLU A 18 35.40 5.62 12.90
N VAL A 19 35.90 6.26 11.83
CA VAL A 19 35.07 7.03 10.93
C VAL A 19 34.12 6.04 10.27
N LYS A 20 32.94 5.87 10.85
CA LYS A 20 31.80 5.25 10.17
C LYS A 20 31.65 6.00 8.85
N PRO A 21 31.50 5.29 7.72
CA PRO A 21 31.32 5.94 6.43
C PRO A 21 30.20 6.96 6.55
N ALA A 22 30.46 8.18 6.08
CA ALA A 22 29.51 9.27 6.15
C ALA A 22 28.19 8.81 5.53
N PHE A 23 27.11 8.92 6.30
CA PHE A 23 25.76 8.61 5.83
C PHE A 23 25.49 9.34 4.50
N SER A 24 25.36 8.58 3.41
CA SER A 24 25.13 9.12 2.08
C SER A 24 23.63 9.16 1.82
N LEU A 25 23.05 10.36 1.83
CA LEU A 25 21.68 10.57 1.35
C LEU A 25 21.47 10.03 -0.07
N LYS A 26 22.51 9.99 -0.91
CA LYS A 26 22.42 9.43 -2.27
C LYS A 26 22.30 7.91 -2.27
N GLU A 27 22.96 7.21 -1.35
CA GLU A 27 22.85 5.75 -1.21
C GLU A 27 21.46 5.37 -0.70
N LEU A 28 20.97 6.07 0.32
CA LEU A 28 19.60 5.90 0.82
C LEU A 28 18.56 6.19 -0.26
N VAL A 29 18.75 7.23 -1.07
CA VAL A 29 17.85 7.55 -2.19
C VAL A 29 17.92 6.50 -3.30
N SER A 30 19.07 5.88 -3.55
CA SER A 30 19.22 4.79 -4.52
C SER A 30 18.64 3.45 -4.07
N GLU A 31 18.41 3.26 -2.76
CA GLU A 31 17.63 2.13 -2.24
C GLU A 31 16.13 2.26 -2.55
N PHE A 32 15.65 3.47 -2.86
CA PHE A 32 14.33 3.63 -3.45
C PHE A 32 14.48 3.43 -4.96
N PRO A 33 13.94 2.33 -5.53
CA PRO A 33 13.99 2.15 -6.97
C PRO A 33 13.37 3.37 -7.64
N ASP A 34 14.03 3.88 -8.70
CA ASP A 34 13.41 4.81 -9.65
C ASP A 34 11.96 4.36 -9.82
N ARG A 35 10.99 5.24 -9.55
CA ARG A 35 9.57 4.90 -9.72
C ARG A 35 9.40 4.40 -11.15
N GLN A 36 9.33 3.08 -11.33
CA GLN A 36 9.30 2.42 -12.65
C GLN A 36 8.03 2.76 -13.42
N THR A 37 7.10 3.47 -12.78
CA THR A 37 5.82 3.85 -13.35
C THR A 37 5.47 5.29 -12.95
N ASP A 38 4.70 5.96 -13.79
CA ASP A 38 4.17 7.32 -13.57
C ASP A 38 2.94 7.33 -12.65
N TRP A 39 2.70 6.25 -11.92
CA TRP A 39 1.63 6.16 -10.92
C TRP A 39 2.09 6.75 -9.60
N THR A 40 1.26 7.58 -9.00
CA THR A 40 1.38 7.90 -7.57
C THR A 40 0.80 6.77 -6.73
N ILE A 41 1.22 6.68 -5.47
CA ILE A 41 0.69 5.68 -4.53
C ILE A 41 -0.84 5.78 -4.39
N PRO A 42 -1.46 6.97 -4.24
CA PRO A 42 -2.91 7.09 -4.20
C PRO A 42 -3.61 6.65 -5.49
N GLU A 43 -3.05 6.95 -6.66
CA GLU A 43 -3.60 6.50 -7.94
C GLU A 43 -3.54 4.99 -8.09
N ALA A 44 -2.39 4.37 -7.78
CA ALA A 44 -2.23 2.93 -7.85
C ALA A 44 -3.15 2.23 -6.85
N PHE A 45 -3.17 2.70 -5.60
CA PHE A 45 -4.05 2.16 -4.56
C PHE A 45 -5.51 2.24 -4.99
N LEU A 46 -6.01 3.44 -5.37
CA LEU A 46 -7.40 3.63 -5.75
C LEU A 46 -7.76 2.81 -6.99
N CYS A 47 -6.87 2.76 -7.98
CA CYS A 47 -7.12 1.99 -9.20
C CYS A 47 -7.31 0.49 -8.91
N LEU A 48 -6.49 -0.09 -8.04
CA LEU A 48 -6.61 -1.49 -7.67
C LEU A 48 -7.93 -1.76 -6.93
N VAL A 49 -8.24 -1.02 -5.86
CA VAL A 49 -9.48 -1.26 -5.09
C VAL A 49 -10.75 -0.96 -5.89
N LEU A 50 -10.72 0.07 -6.75
CA LEU A 50 -11.81 0.38 -7.67
C LEU A 50 -12.01 -0.74 -8.69
N SER A 51 -10.94 -1.40 -9.13
CA SER A 51 -11.02 -2.46 -10.12
C SER A 51 -11.47 -3.78 -9.52
N ALA A 52 -11.22 -4.03 -8.23
CA ALA A 52 -11.84 -5.11 -7.48
C ALA A 52 -13.37 -4.98 -7.50
N ALA A 53 -13.88 -3.79 -7.12
CA ALA A 53 -15.31 -3.46 -7.11
C ALA A 53 -15.94 -3.25 -8.50
N LEU A 54 -15.18 -3.44 -9.59
CA LEU A 54 -15.64 -3.32 -10.97
C LEU A 54 -15.23 -4.52 -11.83
N ALA A 55 -14.79 -5.62 -11.19
CA ALA A 55 -14.18 -6.74 -11.92
C ALA A 55 -15.17 -7.37 -12.92
N ASP A 56 -16.46 -7.42 -12.57
CA ASP A 56 -17.54 -7.91 -13.43
C ASP A 56 -18.10 -6.85 -14.41
N GLY A 57 -17.54 -5.63 -14.39
CA GLY A 57 -17.97 -4.50 -15.21
C GLY A 57 -19.17 -3.70 -14.66
N ARG A 58 -19.66 -4.03 -13.47
CA ARG A 58 -20.72 -3.30 -12.77
C ARG A 58 -20.23 -2.91 -11.38
N MET A 59 -20.87 -1.89 -10.79
CA MET A 59 -20.67 -1.52 -9.40
C MET A 59 -22.03 -1.49 -8.73
N ALA A 60 -22.25 -2.40 -7.80
CA ALA A 60 -23.41 -2.39 -6.93
C ALA A 60 -23.34 -1.23 -5.94
N GLN A 61 -24.49 -0.82 -5.41
CA GLN A 61 -24.56 0.26 -4.42
C GLN A 61 -23.72 -0.05 -3.18
N GLN A 62 -23.76 -1.29 -2.70
CA GLN A 62 -23.00 -1.72 -1.52
C GLN A 62 -21.49 -1.61 -1.72
N GLU A 63 -20.97 -1.99 -2.89
CA GLU A 63 -19.55 -1.86 -3.22
C GLU A 63 -19.12 -0.39 -3.32
N SER A 64 -19.99 0.47 -3.89
CA SER A 64 -19.76 1.90 -3.92
C SER A 64 -19.68 2.50 -2.51
N GLU A 65 -20.58 2.09 -1.60
CA GLU A 65 -20.59 2.54 -0.21
C GLU A 65 -19.33 2.09 0.53
N GLU A 66 -18.90 0.83 0.34
CA GLU A 66 -17.65 0.32 0.92
C GLU A 66 -16.41 1.02 0.36
N LEU A 67 -16.37 1.31 -0.94
CA LEU A 67 -15.25 2.03 -1.56
C LEU A 67 -15.15 3.47 -1.03
N ILE A 68 -16.29 4.15 -0.85
CA ILE A 68 -16.35 5.49 -0.23
C ILE A 68 -15.87 5.42 1.23
N ALA A 69 -16.38 4.44 1.99
CA ALA A 69 -15.96 4.25 3.38
C ALA A 69 -14.46 3.92 3.49
N LEU A 70 -13.92 3.13 2.56
CA LEU A 70 -12.51 2.82 2.44
C LEU A 70 -11.69 4.09 2.16
N ALA A 71 -12.13 4.94 1.23
CA ALA A 71 -11.45 6.20 0.92
C ALA A 71 -11.35 7.12 2.15
N HIS A 72 -12.39 7.18 2.97
CA HIS A 72 -12.39 7.99 4.19
C HIS A 72 -11.49 7.43 5.32
N ARG A 73 -11.37 6.10 5.45
CA ARG A 73 -10.60 5.46 6.53
C ARG A 73 -9.14 5.16 6.16
N SER A 74 -8.83 4.98 4.87
CA SER A 74 -7.51 4.60 4.39
C SER A 74 -6.48 5.71 4.64
N ARG A 75 -5.33 5.36 5.21
CA ARG A 75 -4.20 6.29 5.38
C ARG A 75 -3.67 6.83 4.04
N VAL A 76 -3.92 6.12 2.94
CA VAL A 76 -3.50 6.50 1.59
C VAL A 76 -4.41 7.57 1.00
N LEU A 77 -5.71 7.52 1.29
CA LEU A 77 -6.72 8.36 0.63
C LEU A 77 -7.35 9.43 1.54
N ARG A 78 -7.35 9.25 2.86
CA ARG A 78 -8.10 10.10 3.81
C ARG A 78 -7.74 11.59 3.83
N ASN A 79 -6.56 11.94 3.32
CA ASN A 79 -6.08 13.33 3.28
C ASN A 79 -6.43 14.03 1.96
N LEU A 80 -6.99 13.31 0.99
CA LEU A 80 -7.40 13.86 -0.29
C LEU A 80 -8.77 14.49 -0.18
N ASP A 81 -8.93 15.67 -0.77
CA ASP A 81 -10.24 16.30 -0.87
C ASP A 81 -11.13 15.62 -1.95
N PRO A 82 -12.44 15.90 -1.99
CA PRO A 82 -13.34 15.30 -2.97
C PRO A 82 -12.95 15.54 -4.43
N ASN A 83 -12.35 16.69 -4.75
CA ASN A 83 -11.91 17.00 -6.12
C ASN A 83 -10.66 16.19 -6.50
N GLU A 84 -9.72 16.02 -5.57
CA GLU A 84 -8.54 15.18 -5.74
C GLU A 84 -8.93 13.71 -5.94
N LEU A 85 -9.83 13.18 -5.10
CA LEU A 85 -10.37 11.82 -5.25
C LEU A 85 -11.05 11.63 -6.62
N ALA A 86 -11.86 12.60 -7.04
CA ALA A 86 -12.50 12.55 -8.35
C ALA A 86 -11.48 12.59 -9.51
N ALA A 87 -10.42 13.37 -9.38
CA ALA A 87 -9.34 13.44 -10.37
C ALA A 87 -8.56 12.13 -10.47
N ILE A 88 -8.24 11.52 -9.33
CA ILE A 88 -7.54 10.23 -9.27
C ILE A 88 -8.44 9.12 -9.82
N ASN A 89 -9.75 9.12 -9.50
CA ASN A 89 -10.71 8.17 -10.07
C ASN A 89 -10.74 8.23 -11.60
N ARG A 90 -10.84 9.44 -12.19
CA ARG A 90 -10.78 9.61 -13.65
C ARG A 90 -9.46 9.10 -14.23
N THR A 91 -8.35 9.34 -13.55
CA THR A 91 -7.03 8.88 -13.97
C THR A 91 -6.93 7.36 -13.93
N ALA A 92 -7.42 6.72 -12.86
CA ALA A 92 -7.48 5.27 -12.73
C ALA A 92 -8.29 4.63 -13.86
N LEU A 93 -9.51 5.11 -14.11
CA LEU A 93 -10.38 4.61 -15.18
C LEU A 93 -9.72 4.77 -16.55
N LYS A 94 -9.12 5.94 -16.83
CA LYS A 94 -8.42 6.20 -18.08
C LYS A 94 -7.23 5.27 -18.29
N ARG A 95 -6.35 5.13 -17.30
CA ARG A 95 -5.17 4.27 -17.42
C ARG A 95 -5.55 2.80 -17.57
N ARG A 96 -6.62 2.34 -16.91
CA ARG A 96 -7.17 0.99 -17.07
C ARG A 96 -7.64 0.71 -18.50
N ALA A 97 -8.22 1.72 -19.17
CA ALA A 97 -8.65 1.60 -20.55
C ALA A 97 -7.48 1.70 -21.55
N ASP A 98 -6.53 2.60 -21.28
CA ASP A 98 -5.48 2.96 -22.24
C ASP A 98 -4.25 2.02 -22.18
N ARG A 99 -4.04 1.30 -21.07
CA ARG A 99 -2.80 0.53 -20.83
C ARG A 99 -3.11 -0.96 -20.62
N PRO A 100 -2.60 -1.87 -21.45
CA PRO A 100 -2.80 -3.32 -21.28
C PRO A 100 -2.25 -3.85 -19.94
N GLU A 101 -1.08 -3.35 -19.52
CA GLU A 101 -0.35 -3.81 -18.33
C GLU A 101 -0.66 -2.97 -17.07
N TRP A 102 -1.80 -2.24 -17.07
CA TRP A 102 -2.14 -1.28 -16.02
C TRP A 102 -2.06 -1.87 -14.60
N GLN A 103 -2.48 -3.13 -14.42
CA GLN A 103 -2.55 -3.77 -13.10
C GLN A 103 -1.14 -4.03 -12.56
N ALA A 104 -0.26 -4.57 -13.40
CA ALA A 104 1.14 -4.80 -13.05
C ALA A 104 1.89 -3.49 -12.82
N GLU A 105 1.61 -2.45 -13.62
CA GLU A 105 2.15 -1.10 -13.39
C GLU A 105 1.72 -0.50 -12.05
N ALA A 106 0.42 -0.58 -11.72
CA ALA A 106 -0.09 -0.10 -10.46
C ALA A 106 0.54 -0.85 -9.27
N CYS A 107 0.69 -2.17 -9.37
CA CYS A 107 1.35 -2.98 -8.35
C CYS A 107 2.82 -2.54 -8.14
N ARG A 108 3.59 -2.32 -9.21
CA ARG A 108 4.99 -1.84 -9.10
C ARG A 108 5.13 -0.44 -8.50
N ALA A 109 4.08 0.37 -8.55
CA ALA A 109 4.08 1.70 -7.95
C ALA A 109 3.97 1.67 -6.42
N LEU A 110 3.52 0.54 -5.86
CA LEU A 110 3.33 0.36 -4.43
C LEU A 110 4.62 -0.14 -3.76
N PRO A 111 4.96 0.39 -2.57
CA PRO A 111 5.92 -0.24 -1.68
C PRO A 111 5.52 -1.67 -1.33
N HIS A 112 6.51 -2.56 -1.19
CA HIS A 112 6.28 -3.99 -0.91
C HIS A 112 5.50 -4.24 0.40
N ASP A 113 5.70 -3.40 1.43
CA ASP A 113 4.98 -3.48 2.70
C ASP A 113 3.48 -3.13 2.57
N MET A 114 3.07 -2.47 1.48
CA MET A 114 1.66 -2.22 1.17
C MET A 114 0.97 -3.40 0.48
N HIS A 115 1.70 -4.32 -0.14
CA HIS A 115 1.14 -5.34 -1.04
C HIS A 115 0.04 -6.17 -0.37
N LEU A 116 0.34 -6.78 0.78
CA LEU A 116 -0.64 -7.61 1.49
C LEU A 116 -1.87 -6.80 1.95
N SER A 117 -1.66 -5.55 2.38
CA SER A 117 -2.76 -4.67 2.80
C SER A 117 -3.66 -4.30 1.63
N VAL A 118 -3.11 -4.02 0.45
CA VAL A 118 -3.89 -3.72 -0.76
C VAL A 118 -4.65 -4.94 -1.24
N PHE A 119 -4.01 -6.11 -1.22
CA PHE A 119 -4.68 -7.37 -1.54
C PHE A 119 -5.88 -7.61 -0.61
N LEU A 120 -5.71 -7.42 0.71
CA LEU A 120 -6.79 -7.56 1.68
C LEU A 120 -7.96 -6.60 1.42
N HIS A 121 -7.69 -5.35 1.03
CA HIS A 121 -8.75 -4.42 0.65
C HIS A 121 -9.52 -4.86 -0.59
N CYS A 122 -8.82 -5.39 -1.60
CA CYS A 122 -9.46 -5.87 -2.82
C CYS A 122 -10.28 -7.13 -2.55
N LEU A 123 -9.72 -8.09 -1.80
CA LEU A 123 -10.41 -9.32 -1.42
C LEU A 123 -11.64 -9.03 -0.56
N ASP A 124 -11.56 -8.04 0.33
CA ASP A 124 -12.70 -7.63 1.15
C ASP A 124 -13.85 -7.06 0.31
N LEU A 125 -13.55 -6.21 -0.67
CA LEU A 125 -14.54 -5.64 -1.57
C LEU A 125 -15.24 -6.73 -2.39
N CYS A 126 -14.50 -7.67 -2.97
CA CYS A 126 -15.06 -8.80 -3.72
C CYS A 126 -15.80 -9.83 -2.84
N LEU A 127 -15.74 -9.71 -1.51
CA LEU A 127 -16.46 -10.56 -0.57
C LEU A 127 -17.61 -9.83 0.13
N ALA A 128 -17.92 -8.60 -0.28
CA ALA A 128 -18.90 -7.74 0.40
C ALA A 128 -20.33 -8.30 0.35
N ASP A 129 -20.71 -9.00 -0.72
CA ASP A 129 -22.01 -9.65 -0.88
C ASP A 129 -22.00 -11.15 -0.51
N GLY A 130 -20.83 -11.68 -0.14
CA GLY A 130 -20.61 -13.07 0.24
C GLY A 130 -20.49 -14.07 -0.91
N VAL A 131 -20.54 -13.62 -2.18
CA VAL A 131 -20.45 -14.50 -3.35
C VAL A 131 -19.43 -13.97 -4.34
N MET A 132 -18.28 -14.65 -4.42
CA MET A 132 -17.27 -14.31 -5.42
C MET A 132 -17.65 -14.83 -6.81
N VAL A 133 -17.74 -13.93 -7.79
CA VAL A 133 -17.98 -14.28 -9.20
C VAL A 133 -16.68 -14.60 -9.94
N PRO A 134 -16.72 -15.32 -11.08
CA PRO A 134 -15.50 -15.70 -11.80
C PRO A 134 -14.58 -14.54 -12.20
N ALA A 135 -15.17 -13.39 -12.58
CA ALA A 135 -14.40 -12.21 -12.96
C ALA A 135 -13.60 -11.61 -11.79
N GLU A 136 -14.15 -11.63 -10.58
CA GLU A 136 -13.45 -11.19 -9.36
C GLU A 136 -12.34 -12.17 -8.98
N ALA A 137 -12.60 -13.47 -9.11
CA ALA A 137 -11.60 -14.49 -8.85
C ALA A 137 -10.39 -14.33 -9.80
N GLU A 138 -10.63 -14.16 -11.10
CA GLU A 138 -9.59 -13.91 -12.10
C GLU A 138 -8.79 -12.63 -11.81
N TYR A 139 -9.51 -11.56 -11.42
CA TYR A 139 -8.88 -10.30 -11.02
C TYR A 139 -7.95 -10.48 -9.82
N LEU A 140 -8.42 -11.18 -8.77
CA LEU A 140 -7.66 -11.43 -7.54
C LEU A 140 -6.49 -12.38 -7.75
N GLU A 141 -6.62 -13.41 -8.60
CA GLU A 141 -5.52 -14.31 -8.97
C GLU A 141 -4.39 -13.55 -9.65
N THR A 142 -4.73 -12.67 -10.60
CA THR A 142 -3.75 -11.81 -11.27
C THR A 142 -3.13 -10.82 -10.29
N LEU A 143 -3.91 -10.30 -9.34
CA LEU A 143 -3.43 -9.39 -8.31
C LEU A 143 -2.44 -10.07 -7.34
N LEU A 144 -2.72 -11.29 -6.91
CA LEU A 144 -1.82 -12.10 -6.06
C LEU A 144 -0.45 -12.27 -6.71
N ALA A 145 -0.42 -12.62 -8.00
CA ALA A 145 0.80 -12.79 -8.76
C ALA A 145 1.59 -11.47 -8.88
N ASN A 146 0.92 -10.38 -9.27
CA ASN A 146 1.56 -9.07 -9.44
C ASN A 146 2.10 -8.48 -8.14
N LEU A 147 1.42 -8.71 -7.01
CA LEU A 147 1.85 -8.27 -5.69
C LEU A 147 2.82 -9.25 -5.02
N SER A 148 3.16 -10.37 -5.67
CA SER A 148 4.04 -11.42 -5.14
C SER A 148 3.59 -11.94 -3.77
N ILE A 149 2.28 -12.06 -3.57
CA ILE A 149 1.70 -12.57 -2.32
C ILE A 149 1.90 -14.08 -2.26
N THR A 150 2.41 -14.57 -1.13
CA THR A 150 2.66 -16.00 -0.97
C THR A 150 1.34 -16.78 -0.85
N PRO A 151 1.30 -18.07 -1.24
CA PRO A 151 0.11 -18.90 -1.03
C PRO A 151 -0.30 -19.01 0.45
N GLU A 152 0.64 -18.88 1.38
CA GLU A 152 0.35 -18.89 2.82
C GLU A 152 -0.36 -17.62 3.25
N ASP A 153 0.16 -16.45 2.86
CA ASP A 153 -0.48 -15.15 3.15
C ASP A 153 -1.88 -15.07 2.53
N ALA A 154 -2.05 -15.58 1.30
CA ALA A 154 -3.34 -15.62 0.62
C ALA A 154 -4.36 -16.49 1.38
N ARG A 155 -3.96 -17.67 1.86
CA ARG A 155 -4.81 -18.54 2.69
C ARG A 155 -5.18 -17.86 4.01
N GLN A 156 -4.21 -17.22 4.66
CA GLN A 156 -4.44 -16.51 5.90
C GLN A 156 -5.40 -15.33 5.71
N ALA A 157 -5.24 -14.55 4.64
CA ALA A 157 -6.12 -13.45 4.27
C ALA A 157 -7.56 -13.93 4.07
N ALA A 158 -7.77 -15.00 3.28
CA ALA A 158 -9.08 -15.58 3.05
C ALA A 158 -9.72 -16.08 4.36
N HIS A 159 -8.95 -16.72 5.23
CA HIS A 159 -9.43 -17.16 6.54
C HIS A 159 -9.88 -15.98 7.42
N ILE A 160 -9.05 -14.94 7.52
CA ILE A 160 -9.36 -13.74 8.31
C ILE A 160 -10.65 -13.08 7.81
N LEU A 161 -10.81 -12.90 6.50
CA LEU A 161 -12.00 -12.28 5.95
C LEU A 161 -13.25 -13.16 6.07
N SER A 162 -13.11 -14.49 5.95
CA SER A 162 -14.22 -15.41 6.24
C SER A 162 -14.71 -15.31 7.68
N VAL A 163 -13.81 -15.13 8.65
CA VAL A 163 -14.19 -14.88 10.05
C VAL A 163 -14.82 -13.51 10.22
N LYS A 164 -14.25 -12.47 9.58
CA LYS A 164 -14.74 -11.09 9.67
C LYS A 164 -16.15 -10.93 9.10
N ASN A 165 -16.44 -11.52 7.94
CA ASN A 165 -17.70 -11.36 7.20
C ASN A 165 -18.78 -12.37 7.63
N ARG A 166 -18.52 -13.14 8.70
CA ARG A 166 -19.44 -14.18 9.17
C ARG A 166 -20.73 -13.62 9.80
N TYR A 167 -20.70 -12.39 10.29
CA TYR A 167 -21.77 -11.71 11.04
C TYR A 167 -21.79 -10.22 10.68
#